data_AF-A0A4D4MES8-F1
#
_entry.id   AF-A0A4D4MES8-F1
#
_cell.length_a   1.000
_cell.length_b   1.000
_cell.length_c   1.000
_cell.angle_alpha   90.00
_cell.angle_beta   90.00
_cell.angle_gamma   90.00
#
_symmetry.space_group_name_H-M   'P 1'
#
loop_
_entity.id
_entity.type
_entity.pdbx_description
1 polymer ?
#
loop_
_entity_poly.entity_id
_entity_poly.type
_entity_poly.pdbx_seq_one_letter_code
_entity_poly.pdbx_strand_id
1 'polypeptide(L)'
;MSVWLTRIVPDPRSRDARRDLGGNDSAMGLHRRLMSLYPCDAGPDPRARFGVLFRIEDTPAGAHILLQSAHEPDLTRLPDGYGQAITRPWTPSWTPSNPA
;
A
#
# COMPACT_ATOMS: atom_id res chain seq x y z
N MET A 1 12.36 -13.54 5.77
CA MET A 1 11.02 -12.92 5.68
C MET A 1 10.96 -12.09 4.42
N SER A 2 10.08 -12.44 3.48
CA SER A 2 9.79 -11.62 2.30
C SER A 2 8.83 -10.50 2.70
N VAL A 3 9.06 -9.28 2.23
CA VAL A 3 8.11 -8.17 2.34
C VAL A 3 7.50 -7.94 0.97
N TRP A 4 6.27 -7.47 0.89
CA TRP A 4 5.63 -7.08 -0.36
C TRP A 4 5.73 -5.57 -0.51
N LEU A 5 6.24 -5.13 -1.67
CA LEU A 5 6.30 -3.73 -2.04
C LEU A 5 5.29 -3.48 -3.15
N THR A 6 4.40 -2.54 -2.90
CA THR A 6 3.31 -2.19 -3.80
C THR A 6 3.38 -0.70 -4.11
N ARG A 7 3.34 -0.35 -5.39
CA ARG A 7 3.19 1.02 -5.84
C ARG A 7 1.82 1.19 -6.48
N ILE A 8 1.07 2.18 -6.00
CA ILE A 8 -0.21 2.58 -6.57
C ILE A 8 -0.06 4.00 -7.10
N VAL A 9 -0.45 4.22 -8.35
CA VAL A 9 -0.52 5.53 -9.02
C VAL A 9 -2.00 5.85 -9.20
N PRO A 10 -2.63 6.62 -8.28
CA PRO A 10 -4.05 6.89 -8.35
C PRO A 10 -4.41 7.77 -9.55
N ASP A 11 -5.54 7.51 -10.20
CA ASP A 11 -6.03 8.37 -11.28
C ASP A 11 -6.67 9.63 -10.65
N PRO A 12 -6.19 10.84 -10.97
CA PRO A 12 -6.78 12.08 -10.45
C PRO A 12 -8.25 12.29 -10.84
N ARG A 13 -8.73 11.62 -11.90
CA ARG A 13 -10.15 11.65 -12.29
C ARG A 13 -11.02 10.79 -11.38
N SER A 14 -10.44 9.78 -10.71
CA SER A 14 -11.17 8.91 -9.80
C SER A 14 -11.67 9.67 -8.58
N ARG A 15 -12.98 9.58 -8.33
CA ARG A 15 -13.59 10.18 -7.14
C ARG A 15 -13.07 9.49 -5.87
N ASP A 16 -12.90 8.17 -5.92
CA ASP A 16 -12.38 7.41 -4.80
C ASP A 16 -10.93 7.80 -4.48
N ALA A 17 -10.07 7.91 -5.49
CA ALA A 17 -8.69 8.37 -5.29
C ALA A 17 -8.63 9.77 -4.68
N ARG A 18 -9.41 10.72 -5.21
CA ARG A 18 -9.46 12.10 -4.68
C ARG A 18 -9.97 12.15 -3.25
N ARG A 19 -10.98 11.35 -2.90
CA ARG A 19 -11.50 11.28 -1.53
C ARG A 19 -10.48 10.68 -0.58
N ASP A 20 -9.80 9.63 -1.01
CA ASP A 20 -8.87 8.91 -0.13
C ASP A 20 -7.56 9.71 0.05
N LEU A 21 -7.17 10.57 -0.90
CA LEU A 21 -5.98 11.45 -0.82
C LEU A 21 -6.27 12.87 -0.28
N GLY A 22 -7.52 13.35 -0.35
CA GLY A 22 -7.88 14.74 -0.07
C GLY A 22 -8.66 14.95 1.22
N GLY A 23 -8.53 16.14 1.82
CA GLY A 23 -9.26 16.57 3.02
C GLY A 23 -8.55 16.26 4.34
N ASN A 24 -9.18 16.66 5.45
CA ASN A 24 -8.60 16.54 6.80
C ASN A 24 -8.50 15.08 7.28
N ASP A 25 -9.35 14.19 6.77
CA ASP A 25 -9.41 12.77 7.15
C ASP A 25 -8.73 11.84 6.11
N SER A 26 -7.97 12.41 5.16
CA SER A 26 -7.34 11.66 4.05
C SER A 26 -6.46 10.51 4.55
N ALA A 27 -5.65 10.75 5.59
CA ALA A 27 -4.79 9.71 6.16
C ALA A 27 -5.59 8.49 6.65
N MET A 28 -6.74 8.71 7.27
CA MET A 28 -7.62 7.63 7.77
C MET A 28 -8.39 6.97 6.61
N GLY A 29 -8.87 7.77 5.65
CA GLY A 29 -9.54 7.28 4.45
C GLY A 29 -8.64 6.36 3.63
N LEU A 30 -7.42 6.79 3.37
CA LEU A 30 -6.40 6.00 2.69
C LEU A 30 -5.99 4.77 3.50
N HIS A 31 -5.81 4.91 4.82
CA HIS A 31 -5.49 3.75 5.67
C HIS A 31 -6.56 2.65 5.55
N ARG A 32 -7.84 3.03 5.62
CA ARG A 32 -8.96 2.10 5.44
C ARG A 32 -8.96 1.47 4.04
N ARG A 33 -8.68 2.25 2.99
CA ARG A 33 -8.54 1.76 1.61
C ARG A 33 -7.44 0.70 1.50
N LEU A 34 -6.29 0.94 2.09
CA LEU A 34 -5.17 0.01 2.01
C LEU A 34 -5.42 -1.24 2.84
N MET A 35 -6.08 -1.11 4.00
CA MET A 35 -6.51 -2.26 4.80
C MET A 35 -7.56 -3.12 4.10
N SER A 36 -8.42 -2.52 3.26
CA SER A 36 -9.40 -3.29 2.48
C SER A 36 -8.77 -4.13 1.37
N LEU A 37 -7.46 -4.05 1.13
CA LEU A 37 -6.77 -4.98 0.23
C LEU A 37 -6.49 -6.33 0.89
N TYR A 38 -6.71 -6.46 2.21
CA TYR A 38 -6.42 -7.67 2.97
C TYR A 38 -7.70 -8.33 3.49
N PRO A 39 -7.70 -9.66 3.68
CA PRO A 39 -8.82 -10.38 4.27
C PRO A 39 -9.24 -9.82 5.64
N CYS A 40 -10.54 -9.84 5.93
CA CYS A 40 -11.09 -9.31 7.19
C CYS A 40 -10.87 -10.25 8.39
N ASP A 41 -10.47 -11.50 8.17
CA ASP A 41 -10.29 -12.57 9.16
C ASP A 41 -8.90 -12.55 9.83
N ALA A 42 -8.36 -11.34 10.04
CA ALA A 42 -7.00 -11.15 10.52
C ALA A 42 -6.83 -11.30 12.05
N GLY A 43 -7.91 -11.56 12.78
CA GLY A 43 -7.89 -11.67 14.24
C GLY A 43 -7.97 -10.29 14.93
N PRO A 44 -7.55 -10.18 16.20
CA PRO A 44 -7.82 -9.00 17.03
C PRO A 44 -7.02 -7.75 16.63
N ASP A 45 -5.88 -7.91 15.97
CA ASP A 45 -5.08 -6.81 15.43
C ASP A 45 -4.68 -7.06 13.96
N PRO A 46 -5.58 -6.75 13.01
CA PRO A 46 -5.32 -6.89 11.58
C PRO A 46 -4.09 -6.11 11.11
N ARG A 47 -3.88 -4.91 11.68
CA ARG A 47 -2.79 -4.03 11.27
C ARG A 47 -1.44 -4.63 11.66
N ALA A 48 -1.30 -5.09 12.90
CA ALA A 48 -0.07 -5.74 13.35
C ALA A 48 0.20 -7.02 12.57
N ARG A 49 -0.85 -7.80 12.24
CA ARG A 49 -0.71 -9.04 11.47
C ARG A 49 -0.22 -8.82 10.04
N PHE A 50 -0.79 -7.84 9.33
CA PHE A 50 -0.41 -7.58 7.94
C PHE A 50 0.83 -6.69 7.81
N GLY A 51 1.26 -6.02 8.90
CA GLY A 51 2.47 -5.19 8.90
C GLY A 51 2.40 -4.05 7.88
N VAL A 52 1.21 -3.48 7.66
CA VAL A 52 0.97 -2.47 6.63
C VAL A 52 1.62 -1.16 7.03
N LEU A 53 2.58 -0.73 6.22
CA LEU A 53 3.19 0.58 6.24
C LEU A 53 2.94 1.24 4.88
N PHE A 54 2.68 2.53 4.87
CA PHE A 54 2.54 3.26 3.61
C PHE A 54 3.07 4.68 3.73
N ARG A 55 3.44 5.24 2.58
CA ARG A 55 3.71 6.67 2.42
C ARG A 55 3.11 7.16 1.11
N ILE A 56 2.74 8.43 1.11
CA ILE A 56 2.37 9.16 -0.10
C ILE A 56 3.60 9.94 -0.54
N GLU A 57 3.90 9.90 -1.83
CA GLU A 57 4.94 10.71 -2.46
C GLU A 57 4.30 11.60 -3.52
N ASP A 58 4.47 12.90 -3.38
CA ASP A 58 4.09 13.85 -4.43
C ASP A 58 5.20 13.91 -5.47
N THR A 59 4.84 13.66 -6.74
CA THR A 59 5.75 13.74 -7.87
C THR A 59 5.18 14.68 -8.95
N PRO A 60 5.99 15.15 -9.91
CA PRO A 60 5.47 15.92 -11.03
C PRO A 60 4.41 15.19 -11.87
N ALA A 61 4.37 13.84 -11.81
CA ALA A 61 3.38 13.02 -12.50
C ALA A 61 2.09 12.80 -11.68
N GLY A 62 2.02 13.33 -10.46
CA GLY A 62 0.94 13.11 -9.51
C GLY A 62 1.39 12.34 -8.27
N ALA A 63 0.41 12.01 -7.41
CA ALA A 63 0.64 11.28 -6.18
C ALA A 63 0.97 9.81 -6.46
N HIS A 64 1.93 9.28 -5.70
CA HIS A 64 2.22 7.86 -5.63
C HIS A 64 2.01 7.37 -4.21
N ILE A 65 1.37 6.21 -4.08
CA ILE A 65 1.25 5.52 -2.79
C ILE A 65 2.25 4.37 -2.83
N LEU A 66 3.18 4.37 -1.89
CA LEU A 66 4.09 3.26 -1.65
C LEU A 66 3.60 2.50 -0.42
N LEU A 67 3.28 1.24 -0.61
CA LEU A 67 2.77 0.31 0.39
C LEU A 67 3.79 -0.81 0.61
N GLN A 68 4.11 -1.06 1.87
CA GLN A 68 4.84 -2.23 2.34
C GLN A 68 3.94 -3.08 3.23
N SER A 69 4.00 -4.39 3.06
CA SER A 69 3.24 -5.34 3.87
C SER A 69 3.94 -6.69 4.02
N ALA A 70 3.52 -7.47 5.03
CA ALA A 70 3.97 -8.84 5.24
C ALA A 70 3.26 -9.86 4.32
N HIS A 71 2.12 -9.48 3.74
CA HIS A 71 1.30 -10.32 2.86
C HIS A 71 1.05 -9.61 1.53
N GLU A 72 0.82 -10.38 0.47
CA GLU A 72 0.46 -9.82 -0.83
C GLU A 72 -0.91 -9.14 -0.73
N PRO A 73 -1.04 -7.84 -1.07
CA PRO A 73 -2.33 -7.19 -1.15
C PRO A 73 -3.13 -7.68 -2.36
N ASP A 74 -4.43 -7.87 -2.21
CA ASP A 74 -5.32 -8.14 -3.32
C ASP A 74 -5.71 -6.83 -4.03
N LEU A 75 -4.99 -6.52 -5.11
CA LEU A 75 -5.19 -5.30 -5.90
C LEU A 75 -6.53 -5.27 -6.65
N THR A 76 -7.20 -6.42 -6.83
CA THR A 76 -8.52 -6.48 -7.49
C THR A 76 -9.61 -5.84 -6.63
N ARG A 77 -9.33 -5.60 -5.34
CA ARG A 77 -10.23 -4.94 -4.39
C ARG A 77 -10.13 -3.41 -4.42
N LEU A 78 -9.24 -2.85 -5.25
CA LEU A 78 -9.28 -1.42 -5.57
C LEU A 78 -10.52 -1.11 -6.41
N PRO A 79 -11.16 0.06 -6.22
CA PRO A 79 -12.25 0.48 -7.09
C PRO A 79 -11.84 0.53 -8.55
N ASP A 80 -12.80 0.29 -9.42
CA ASP A 80 -12.60 0.50 -10.85
C ASP A 80 -12.14 1.93 -11.13
N GLY A 81 -11.09 2.05 -11.93
CA GLY A 81 -10.47 3.33 -12.26
C GLY A 81 -9.76 4.02 -11.10
N TYR A 82 -9.53 3.35 -9.95
CA TYR A 82 -8.78 3.96 -8.84
C TYR A 82 -7.37 4.39 -9.27
N GLY A 83 -6.74 3.64 -10.16
CA GLY A 83 -5.42 3.94 -10.69
C GLY A 83 -4.71 2.69 -11.19
N GLN A 84 -3.40 2.81 -11.38
CA GLN A 84 -2.53 1.70 -11.74
C GLN A 84 -1.80 1.19 -10.50
N ALA A 85 -1.76 -0.12 -10.29
CA ALA A 85 -1.08 -0.72 -9.15
C ALA A 85 -0.17 -1.85 -9.59
N ILE A 86 0.99 -1.95 -8.95
CA ILE A 86 1.94 -3.04 -9.16
C ILE A 86 2.51 -3.49 -7.83
N THR A 87 2.53 -4.81 -7.63
CA THR A 87 3.02 -5.47 -6.42
C THR A 87 4.16 -6.40 -6.77
N ARG A 88 5.21 -6.41 -5.95
CA ARG A 88 6.36 -7.30 -6.10
C ARG A 88 6.85 -7.78 -4.74
N PRO A 89 7.24 -9.06 -4.59
CA PRO A 89 7.92 -9.52 -3.40
C PRO A 89 9.34 -8.96 -3.37
N TRP A 90 9.80 -8.57 -2.20
CA TRP A 90 11.18 -8.23 -1.91
C TRP A 90 11.69 -9.12 -0.79
N THR A 91 12.70 -9.90 -1.13
CA THR A 91 13.43 -10.69 -0.15
C THR A 91 14.73 -9.94 0.14
N PRO A 92 14.99 -9.53 1.39
CA PRO A 92 16.29 -8.95 1.75
C PRO A 92 17.37 -10.00 1.50
N SER A 93 18.12 -9.84 0.43
CA SER A 93 19.39 -10.55 0.22
C SER A 93 20.47 -9.77 0.95
N TRP A 94 20.39 -9.74 2.28
CA TRP A 94 21.52 -9.26 3.07
C TRP A 94 22.51 -10.42 3.21
N THR A 95 23.56 -10.38 2.40
CA THR A 95 24.81 -11.09 2.70
C THR A 95 25.70 -10.12 3.47
N PRO A 96 26.12 -10.43 4.70
CA PRO A 96 27.14 -9.64 5.38
C PRO A 96 28.41 -9.64 4.53
N SER A 97 28.75 -8.50 3.95
CA SER A 97 30.07 -8.27 3.39
C SER A 97 31.00 -7.83 4.52
N ASN A 98 31.47 -8.80 5.32
CA ASN A 98 32.85 -8.89 5.82
C ASN A 98 32.95 -9.91 6.97
N PRO A 99 33.82 -10.94 6.88
CA PRO A 99 34.33 -11.66 8.04
C PRO A 99 35.53 -10.92 8.66
N ALA A 100 35.56 -10.88 9.99
CA ALA A 100 36.61 -10.39 10.89
C ALA A 100 36.79 -8.86 11.01
#